data_AF-A0A5C6BN57-F1
#
_entry.id   AF-A0A5C6BN57-F1
#
_cell.length_a   1.000
_cell.length_b   1.000
_cell.length_c   1.000
_cell.angle_alpha   90.00
_cell.angle_beta   90.00
_cell.angle_gamma   90.00
#
_symmetry.space_group_name_H-M   'P 1'
#
loop_
_entity.id
_entity.type
_entity.pdbx_description
1 polymer ?
#
loop_
_entity_poly.entity_id
_entity_poly.type
_entity_poly.pdbx_seq_one_letter_code
_entity_poly.pdbx_strand_id
1 'polypeptide(L)'
;MLAKLRNLAYLIFSSCIGCGANVGGLGAVPMIDPDNPDSIERWENSSYNLDAAKVVVIKSKYFHGALGNGDPGPEKLVALLVSGAQQTGPSPAQQAAIDAFVANGAEIKRLVRKAIYDYYETVYPVYQEGIAMHVSGGDDVSEFLPPIKTGNELDAIVEIATIYVHPEKKGTVSIGIEFYAPWDVEHDLGVRITDGAVTDAGMADVAYPY
;
A
#
# COMPACT_ATOMS: atom_id res chain seq x y z
N MET A 1 3.14 15.92 26.73
CA MET A 1 3.94 14.72 26.42
C MET A 1 3.58 14.17 25.04
N LEU A 2 2.30 13.95 24.71
CA LEU A 2 1.85 13.63 23.34
C LEU A 2 2.28 14.64 22.25
N ALA A 3 2.40 15.93 22.58
CA ALA A 3 2.79 16.97 21.61
C ALA A 3 4.26 16.91 21.14
N LYS A 4 5.16 16.24 21.89
CA LYS A 4 6.58 16.10 21.51
C LYS A 4 6.83 14.90 20.61
N LEU A 5 6.12 13.79 20.82
CA LEU A 5 6.15 12.62 19.93
C LEU A 5 5.40 12.89 18.62
N ARG A 6 4.30 13.66 18.67
CA ARG A 6 3.70 14.23 17.47
C ARG A 6 4.70 15.05 16.66
N ASN A 7 5.64 15.75 17.29
CA ASN A 7 6.68 16.53 16.64
C ASN A 7 7.85 15.69 16.12
N LEU A 8 8.12 14.49 16.64
CA LEU A 8 9.11 13.57 16.06
C LEU A 8 8.52 12.84 14.86
N ALA A 9 7.27 12.37 14.99
CA ALA A 9 6.46 11.93 13.87
C ALA A 9 6.29 13.06 12.85
N TYR A 10 6.07 14.33 13.27
CA TYR A 10 6.07 15.51 12.40
C TYR A 10 7.46 15.93 11.91
N LEU A 11 8.57 15.54 12.53
CA LEU A 11 9.92 15.89 12.04
C LEU A 11 10.35 14.89 10.97
N ILE A 12 9.91 13.64 11.08
CA ILE A 12 10.01 12.63 10.03
C ILE A 12 8.93 12.90 8.94
N PHE A 13 7.68 13.23 9.33
CA PHE A 13 6.66 13.74 8.40
C PHE A 13 7.02 15.10 7.81
N SER A 14 7.85 15.94 8.43
CA SER A 14 8.27 17.26 7.90
C SER A 14 9.65 17.22 7.27
N SER A 15 10.33 16.07 7.23
CA SER A 15 11.38 15.81 6.23
C SER A 15 10.77 15.22 4.95
N CYS A 16 9.65 14.51 5.02
CA CYS A 16 8.89 14.07 3.83
C CYS A 16 7.85 15.10 3.33
N ILE A 17 7.25 15.89 4.23
CA ILE A 17 6.58 17.19 3.98
C ILE A 17 7.60 18.34 4.16
N GLY A 18 8.88 17.97 4.10
CA GLY A 18 10.05 18.84 4.00
C GLY A 18 10.31 19.35 2.59
N CYS A 19 9.40 19.11 1.65
CA CYS A 19 9.05 20.13 0.66
C CYS A 19 8.13 21.19 1.29
N GLY A 20 8.58 21.80 2.39
CA GLY A 20 8.18 23.14 2.81
C GLY A 20 8.78 24.22 1.89
N ALA A 21 8.98 23.91 0.61
CA ALA A 21 9.10 24.91 -0.41
C ALA A 21 7.68 25.32 -0.79
N ASN A 22 7.49 26.63 -0.88
CA ASN A 22 6.46 27.22 -1.71
C ASN A 22 6.72 26.81 -3.17
N VAL A 23 6.49 25.54 -3.52
CA VAL A 23 6.42 25.03 -4.88
C VAL A 23 4.99 25.24 -5.33
N GLY A 24 4.70 26.43 -5.85
CA GLY A 24 3.47 26.63 -6.60
C GLY A 24 3.38 25.59 -7.71
N GLY A 25 2.50 24.60 -7.57
CA GLY A 25 2.12 23.72 -8.68
C GLY A 25 1.82 22.24 -8.39
N LEU A 26 2.28 21.64 -7.29
CA LEU A 26 2.01 20.22 -7.00
C LEU A 26 0.98 20.11 -5.87
N GLY A 27 -0.32 20.10 -6.23
CA GLY A 27 -1.41 19.90 -5.27
C GLY A 27 -1.39 18.50 -4.64
N ALA A 28 -2.07 18.27 -3.52
CA ALA A 28 -2.16 16.94 -2.91
C ALA A 28 -2.56 15.86 -3.93
N VAL A 29 -1.98 14.66 -3.83
CA VAL A 29 -2.40 13.51 -4.64
C VAL A 29 -3.90 13.31 -4.41
N PRO A 30 -4.73 13.31 -5.47
CA PRO A 30 -6.16 13.15 -5.31
C PRO A 30 -6.44 11.74 -4.78
N MET A 31 -7.07 11.64 -3.62
CA MET A 31 -7.59 10.37 -3.12
C MET A 31 -8.74 9.90 -4.02
N ILE A 32 -8.77 8.61 -4.32
CA ILE A 32 -9.86 7.97 -5.08
C ILE A 32 -10.95 7.58 -4.10
N ASP A 33 -12.13 8.15 -4.27
CA ASP A 33 -13.36 7.68 -3.64
C ASP A 33 -14.03 6.68 -4.59
N PRO A 34 -14.00 5.37 -4.30
CA PRO A 34 -14.52 4.34 -5.20
C PRO A 34 -16.05 4.37 -5.33
N ASP A 35 -16.76 5.09 -4.46
CA ASP A 35 -18.21 5.30 -4.55
C ASP A 35 -18.57 6.52 -5.43
N ASN A 36 -17.58 7.31 -5.87
CA ASN A 36 -17.79 8.59 -6.55
C ASN A 36 -17.16 8.62 -7.96
N PRO A 37 -17.97 8.50 -9.03
CA PRO A 37 -17.50 8.57 -10.41
C PRO A 37 -16.71 9.83 -10.76
N ASP A 38 -17.05 10.99 -10.19
CA ASP A 38 -16.32 12.25 -10.44
C ASP A 38 -14.93 12.24 -9.80
N SER A 39 -14.78 11.54 -8.66
CA SER A 39 -13.47 11.33 -8.03
C SER A 39 -12.58 10.44 -8.90
N ILE A 40 -13.15 9.36 -9.42
CA ILE A 40 -12.50 8.43 -10.35
C ILE A 40 -12.06 9.16 -11.62
N GLU A 41 -12.97 9.88 -12.28
CA GLU A 41 -12.67 10.62 -13.52
C GLU A 41 -11.60 11.71 -13.28
N ARG A 42 -11.67 12.41 -12.14
CA ARG A 42 -10.66 13.41 -11.78
C ARG A 42 -9.29 12.79 -11.60
N TRP A 43 -9.20 11.64 -10.93
CA TRP A 43 -7.93 10.95 -10.75
C TRP A 43 -7.37 10.44 -12.08
N GLU A 44 -8.20 9.79 -12.90
CA GLU A 44 -7.79 9.25 -14.21
C GLU A 44 -7.24 10.34 -15.13
N ASN A 45 -7.82 11.55 -15.10
CA ASN A 45 -7.38 12.70 -15.89
C ASN A 45 -6.31 13.57 -15.20
N SER A 46 -5.85 13.20 -14.01
CA SER A 46 -4.86 13.96 -13.26
C SER A 46 -3.43 13.70 -13.76
N SER A 47 -2.52 14.63 -13.46
CA SER A 47 -1.08 14.45 -13.68
C SER A 47 -0.45 13.33 -12.85
N TYR A 48 -1.20 12.76 -11.88
CA TYR A 48 -0.75 11.63 -11.06
C TYR A 48 -0.97 10.27 -11.72
N ASN A 49 -1.77 10.21 -12.80
CA ASN A 49 -1.97 8.99 -13.57
C ASN A 49 -0.81 8.73 -14.54
N LEU A 50 0.39 8.49 -14.00
CA LEU A 50 1.63 8.37 -14.77
C LEU A 50 1.65 7.15 -15.70
N ASP A 51 0.92 6.09 -15.34
CA ASP A 51 0.91 4.82 -16.07
C ASP A 51 -0.29 4.67 -17.02
N ALA A 52 -1.00 5.77 -17.31
CA ALA A 52 -2.24 5.75 -18.10
C ALA A 52 -3.21 4.65 -17.63
N ALA A 53 -3.40 4.59 -16.31
CA ALA A 53 -4.24 3.59 -15.67
C ALA A 53 -5.73 3.89 -15.83
N LYS A 54 -6.53 2.82 -15.92
CA LYS A 54 -7.97 2.85 -15.72
C LYS A 54 -8.28 2.44 -14.29
N VAL A 55 -9.17 3.15 -13.62
CA VAL A 55 -9.67 2.74 -12.31
C VAL A 55 -10.79 1.71 -12.52
N VAL A 56 -10.60 0.52 -11.94
CA VAL A 56 -11.64 -0.52 -11.86
C VAL A 56 -12.06 -0.66 -10.41
N VAL A 57 -13.36 -0.55 -10.15
CA VAL A 57 -13.91 -0.72 -8.81
C VAL A 57 -14.42 -2.15 -8.63
N ILE A 58 -13.89 -2.83 -7.64
CA ILE A 58 -14.32 -4.18 -7.24
C ILE A 58 -15.00 -4.15 -5.87
N LYS A 59 -15.69 -5.24 -5.55
CA LYS A 59 -16.14 -5.53 -4.19
C LYS A 59 -15.17 -6.50 -3.52
N SER A 60 -14.70 -6.18 -2.32
CA SER A 60 -13.77 -7.02 -1.58
C SER A 60 -14.04 -6.98 -0.08
N LYS A 61 -13.86 -8.12 0.59
CA LYS A 61 -13.88 -8.24 2.06
C LYS A 61 -12.48 -8.16 2.68
N TYR A 62 -11.44 -8.28 1.87
CA TYR A 62 -10.08 -8.58 2.33
C TYR A 62 -9.10 -7.42 2.11
N PHE A 63 -9.30 -6.65 1.03
CA PHE A 63 -8.33 -5.67 0.57
C PHE A 63 -8.79 -4.23 0.80
N HIS A 64 -9.10 -3.90 2.05
CA HIS A 64 -9.40 -2.53 2.48
C HIS A 64 -8.95 -2.28 3.93
N GLY A 65 -8.47 -1.07 4.21
CA GLY A 65 -8.04 -0.67 5.56
C GLY A 65 -6.87 -1.50 6.08
N ALA A 66 -6.90 -1.81 7.38
CA ALA A 66 -5.80 -2.48 8.07
C ALA A 66 -5.56 -3.93 7.61
N LEU A 67 -4.33 -4.39 7.74
CA LEU A 67 -3.86 -5.70 7.31
C LEU A 67 -4.62 -6.86 7.96
N GLY A 68 -5.00 -6.78 9.22
CA GLY A 68 -5.84 -7.80 9.88
C GLY A 68 -7.28 -7.34 10.09
N ASN A 69 -7.84 -6.53 9.18
CA ASN A 69 -9.26 -6.25 9.12
C ASN A 69 -10.09 -7.49 9.50
N GLY A 70 -11.04 -7.36 10.45
CA GLY A 70 -11.71 -8.50 11.08
C GLY A 70 -12.30 -9.46 10.06
N ASP A 71 -11.68 -10.63 9.91
CA ASP A 71 -11.80 -11.45 8.70
C ASP A 71 -12.93 -12.50 8.79
N PRO A 72 -13.83 -12.61 7.78
CA PRO A 72 -14.04 -11.65 6.71
C PRO A 72 -14.87 -10.45 7.18
N GLY A 73 -14.38 -9.25 6.84
CA GLY A 73 -15.06 -8.00 7.13
C GLY A 73 -16.30 -7.82 6.25
N PRO A 74 -17.05 -6.72 6.45
CA PRO A 74 -18.08 -6.34 5.49
C PRO A 74 -17.43 -6.09 4.12
N GLU A 75 -18.13 -6.47 3.07
CA GLU A 75 -17.70 -6.18 1.70
C GLU A 75 -17.71 -4.67 1.44
N LYS A 76 -16.63 -4.14 0.86
CA LYS A 76 -16.47 -2.73 0.51
C LYS A 76 -16.07 -2.56 -0.95
N LEU A 77 -16.34 -1.38 -1.50
CA LEU A 77 -15.77 -0.99 -2.78
C LEU A 77 -14.28 -0.70 -2.63
N VAL A 78 -13.49 -1.18 -3.58
CA VAL A 78 -12.03 -1.01 -3.64
C VAL A 78 -11.65 -0.63 -5.06
N ALA A 79 -10.86 0.44 -5.20
CA ALA A 79 -10.31 0.87 -6.47
C ALA A 79 -9.03 0.09 -6.82
N LEU A 80 -8.94 -0.40 -8.05
CA LEU A 80 -7.75 -1.00 -8.65
C LEU A 80 -7.26 -0.09 -9.77
N LEU A 81 -5.96 0.17 -9.82
CA LEU A 81 -5.31 0.93 -10.89
C LEU A 81 -4.81 -0.02 -11.96
N VAL A 82 -5.52 -0.12 -13.08
CA VAL A 82 -5.17 -1.01 -14.18
C VAL A 82 -4.28 -0.26 -15.16
N SER A 83 -2.97 -0.50 -15.09
CA SER A 83 -1.95 0.23 -15.86
C SER A 83 -2.11 0.02 -17.37
N GLY A 84 -1.88 1.09 -18.14
CA GLY A 84 -2.01 1.11 -19.60
C GLY A 84 -3.43 0.97 -20.14
N ALA A 85 -4.44 0.95 -19.27
CA ALA A 85 -5.82 0.64 -19.64
C ALA A 85 -6.73 1.87 -19.81
N GLN A 86 -6.28 3.09 -19.56
CA GLN A 86 -7.14 4.29 -19.47
C GLN A 86 -8.09 4.45 -20.68
N GLN A 87 -7.58 4.20 -21.89
CA GLN A 87 -8.33 4.41 -23.14
C GLN A 87 -9.14 3.19 -23.60
N THR A 88 -8.68 1.98 -23.30
CA THR A 88 -9.22 0.74 -23.87
C THR A 88 -9.90 -0.17 -22.84
N GLY A 89 -9.79 0.17 -21.55
CA GLY A 89 -10.16 -0.70 -20.46
C GLY A 89 -9.15 -1.84 -20.24
N PRO A 90 -9.35 -2.68 -19.21
CA PRO A 90 -8.48 -3.82 -18.94
C PRO A 90 -8.41 -4.77 -20.14
N SER A 91 -7.22 -5.25 -20.46
CA SER A 91 -7.05 -6.37 -21.39
C SER A 91 -7.71 -7.64 -20.84
N PRO A 92 -8.01 -8.65 -21.69
CA PRO A 92 -8.54 -9.93 -21.20
C PRO A 92 -7.67 -10.60 -20.13
N ALA A 93 -6.34 -10.51 -20.24
CA ALA A 93 -5.42 -11.05 -19.25
C ALA A 93 -5.49 -10.29 -17.91
N GLN A 94 -5.58 -8.95 -17.96
CA GLN A 94 -5.76 -8.14 -16.76
C GLN A 94 -7.10 -8.41 -16.09
N GLN A 95 -8.18 -8.54 -16.87
CA GLN A 95 -9.48 -8.89 -16.33
C GLN A 95 -9.46 -10.27 -15.67
N ALA A 96 -8.83 -11.27 -16.29
CA ALA A 96 -8.69 -12.60 -15.69
C ALA A 96 -7.89 -12.57 -14.37
N ALA A 97 -6.85 -11.74 -14.28
CA ALA A 97 -6.08 -11.55 -13.04
C ALA A 97 -6.92 -10.88 -11.94
N ILE A 98 -7.71 -9.86 -12.29
CA ILE A 98 -8.65 -9.20 -11.36
C ILE A 98 -9.69 -10.20 -10.84
N ASP A 99 -10.30 -10.98 -11.74
CA ASP A 99 -11.31 -11.97 -11.37
C ASP A 99 -10.72 -13.03 -10.43
N ALA A 100 -9.51 -13.52 -10.73
CA ALA A 100 -8.80 -14.47 -9.88
C ALA A 100 -8.43 -13.86 -8.52
N PHE A 101 -8.05 -12.58 -8.47
CA PHE A 101 -7.74 -11.87 -7.24
C PHE A 101 -8.95 -11.75 -6.32
N VAL A 102 -10.12 -11.40 -6.89
CA VAL A 102 -11.38 -11.33 -6.15
C VAL A 102 -11.81 -12.72 -5.67
N ALA A 103 -11.78 -13.72 -6.56
CA ALA A 103 -12.22 -15.08 -6.25
C ALA A 103 -11.38 -15.75 -5.16
N ASN A 104 -10.07 -15.48 -5.13
CA ASN A 104 -9.13 -16.08 -4.18
C ASN A 104 -8.75 -15.16 -3.02
N GLY A 105 -9.54 -14.11 -2.77
CA GLY A 105 -9.13 -13.02 -1.88
C GLY A 105 -8.71 -13.45 -0.47
N ALA A 106 -9.36 -14.47 0.12
CA ALA A 106 -8.99 -14.99 1.44
C ALA A 106 -7.57 -15.59 1.46
N GLU A 107 -7.25 -16.41 0.46
CA GLU A 107 -5.96 -17.07 0.38
C GLU A 107 -4.86 -16.08 0.02
N ILE A 108 -5.12 -15.17 -0.92
CA ILE A 108 -4.18 -14.11 -1.29
C ILE A 108 -3.90 -13.22 -0.07
N LYS A 109 -4.92 -12.85 0.71
CA LYS A 109 -4.75 -12.07 1.94
C LYS A 109 -3.85 -12.78 2.95
N ARG A 110 -4.05 -14.07 3.16
CA ARG A 110 -3.21 -14.90 4.04
C ARG A 110 -1.75 -14.92 3.58
N LEU A 111 -1.51 -15.09 2.27
CA LEU A 111 -0.17 -15.10 1.68
C LEU A 111 0.51 -13.74 1.78
N VAL A 112 -0.21 -12.66 1.45
CA VAL A 112 0.25 -11.26 1.57
C VAL A 112 0.63 -10.94 3.02
N ARG A 113 -0.26 -11.25 3.98
CA ARG A 113 0.03 -11.06 5.40
C ARG A 113 1.30 -11.80 5.79
N LYS A 114 1.45 -13.07 5.42
CA LYS A 114 2.68 -13.81 5.73
C LYS A 114 3.93 -13.11 5.17
N ALA A 115 3.90 -12.71 3.91
CA ALA A 115 5.04 -12.07 3.25
C ALA A 115 5.43 -10.74 3.91
N ILE A 116 4.45 -9.96 4.38
CA ILE A 116 4.70 -8.71 5.12
C ILE A 116 5.42 -8.98 6.44
N TYR A 117 4.97 -9.97 7.22
CA TYR A 117 5.65 -10.34 8.47
C TYR A 117 7.05 -10.88 8.21
N ASP A 118 7.20 -11.76 7.21
CA ASP A 118 8.51 -12.29 6.82
C ASP A 118 9.47 -11.14 6.47
N TYR A 119 9.05 -10.18 5.63
CA TYR A 119 9.87 -9.01 5.28
C TYR A 119 10.18 -8.15 6.49
N TYR A 120 9.17 -7.85 7.32
CA TYR A 120 9.33 -7.04 8.54
C TYR A 120 10.40 -7.61 9.47
N GLU A 121 10.41 -8.93 9.71
CA GLU A 121 11.43 -9.57 10.55
C GLU A 121 12.85 -9.39 10.01
N THR A 122 13.03 -9.30 8.68
CA THR A 122 14.35 -9.06 8.08
C THR A 122 14.86 -7.64 8.31
N VAL A 123 13.96 -6.65 8.32
CA VAL A 123 14.33 -5.24 8.41
C VAL A 123 14.22 -4.67 9.82
N TYR A 124 13.47 -5.32 10.70
CA TYR A 124 13.23 -4.88 12.08
C TYR A 124 14.50 -4.49 12.84
N PRO A 125 15.60 -5.29 12.84
CA PRO A 125 16.80 -4.92 13.58
C PRO A 125 17.43 -3.61 13.08
N VAL A 126 17.36 -3.36 11.76
CA VAL A 126 17.92 -2.17 11.13
C VAL A 126 17.11 -0.93 11.53
N TYR A 127 15.79 -0.99 11.44
CA TYR A 127 14.94 0.14 11.88
C TYR A 127 15.04 0.36 13.39
N GLN A 128 15.12 -0.71 14.18
CA GLN A 128 15.27 -0.61 15.63
C GLN A 128 16.58 0.10 16.01
N GLU A 129 17.70 -0.27 15.37
CA GLU A 129 19.00 0.38 15.57
C GLU A 129 18.97 1.85 15.09
N GLY A 130 18.44 2.10 13.90
CA GLY A 130 18.34 3.45 13.33
C GLY A 130 17.52 4.39 14.22
N ILE A 131 16.38 3.93 14.73
CA ILE A 131 15.54 4.71 15.64
C ILE A 131 16.24 4.92 16.99
N ALA A 132 16.93 3.91 17.54
CA ALA A 132 17.67 4.04 18.80
C ALA A 132 18.77 5.13 18.74
N MET A 133 19.33 5.40 17.55
CA MET A 133 20.30 6.48 17.35
C MET A 133 19.67 7.88 17.36
N HIS A 134 18.38 8.01 17.02
CA HIS A 134 17.70 9.29 16.85
C HIS A 134 16.74 9.63 18.00
N VAL A 135 16.29 8.64 18.75
CA VAL A 135 15.41 8.80 19.91
C VAL A 135 16.23 8.97 21.18
N SER A 136 16.32 10.20 21.68
CA SER A 136 16.92 10.49 22.99
C SER A 136 15.89 10.36 24.11
N GLY A 137 16.10 9.44 25.06
CA GLY A 137 15.44 9.49 26.36
C GLY A 137 14.22 8.60 26.59
N GLY A 138 14.19 7.39 26.01
CA GLY A 138 13.22 6.35 26.42
C GLY A 138 11.81 6.55 25.89
N ASP A 139 11.64 7.27 24.78
CA ASP A 139 10.37 7.30 24.08
C ASP A 139 10.04 5.88 23.54
N ASP A 140 8.80 5.46 23.76
CA ASP A 140 8.29 4.18 23.30
C ASP A 140 7.90 4.27 21.82
N VAL A 141 8.64 3.55 20.97
CA VAL A 141 8.42 3.49 19.53
C VAL A 141 7.65 2.23 19.11
N SER A 142 7.26 1.39 20.08
CA SER A 142 6.58 0.12 19.80
C SER A 142 5.20 0.31 19.16
N GLU A 143 4.62 1.51 19.22
CA GLU A 143 3.39 1.86 18.49
C GLU A 143 3.60 1.86 16.97
N PHE A 144 4.80 2.22 16.49
CA PHE A 144 5.12 2.35 15.06
C PHE A 144 6.06 1.24 14.57
N LEU A 145 6.90 0.71 15.45
CA LEU A 145 7.83 -0.40 15.19
C LEU A 145 7.69 -1.49 16.29
N PRO A 146 6.57 -2.24 16.30
CA PRO A 146 6.33 -3.24 17.33
C PRO A 146 7.23 -4.49 17.15
N PRO A 147 7.87 -4.99 18.22
CA PRO A 147 8.43 -6.34 18.16
C PRO A 147 7.32 -7.38 17.92
N ILE A 148 7.56 -8.34 17.04
CA ILE A 148 6.63 -9.46 16.80
C ILE A 148 6.72 -10.44 17.99
N LYS A 149 5.61 -10.63 18.72
CA LYS A 149 5.53 -11.54 19.88
C LYS A 149 4.48 -12.63 19.68
N THR A 150 3.36 -12.27 19.06
CA THR A 150 2.17 -13.10 18.89
C THR A 150 1.81 -13.28 17.42
N GLY A 151 2.45 -12.52 16.52
CA GLY A 151 2.30 -12.66 15.08
C GLY A 151 1.07 -11.94 14.55
N ASN A 152 0.56 -10.93 15.26
CA ASN A 152 -0.59 -10.08 14.86
C ASN A 152 -0.33 -8.58 15.07
N GLU A 153 0.88 -8.19 15.47
CA GLU A 153 1.20 -6.81 15.83
C GLU A 153 1.11 -5.84 14.65
N LEU A 154 1.38 -6.29 13.43
CA LEU A 154 1.31 -5.48 12.22
C LEU A 154 -0.13 -5.31 11.71
N ASP A 155 -1.06 -6.15 12.18
CA ASP A 155 -2.40 -6.26 11.63
C ASP A 155 -3.23 -4.99 11.76
N ALA A 156 -2.96 -4.19 12.80
CA ALA A 156 -3.68 -2.97 13.09
C ALA A 156 -3.01 -1.70 12.55
N ILE A 157 -1.73 -1.77 12.18
CA ILE A 157 -0.91 -0.59 11.88
C ILE A 157 -0.44 -0.53 10.42
N VAL A 158 -0.46 -1.66 9.71
CA VAL A 158 -0.22 -1.71 8.27
C VAL A 158 -1.56 -1.54 7.57
N GLU A 159 -1.67 -0.53 6.72
CA GLU A 159 -2.91 -0.22 6.00
C GLU A 159 -2.72 -0.30 4.50
N ILE A 160 -3.71 -0.81 3.77
CA ILE A 160 -3.67 -0.84 2.31
C ILE A 160 -3.77 0.59 1.77
N ALA A 161 -2.84 0.96 0.91
CA ALA A 161 -2.81 2.25 0.22
C ALA A 161 -3.38 2.13 -1.19
N THR A 162 -2.67 1.44 -2.08
CA THR A 162 -2.98 1.36 -3.51
C THR A 162 -2.86 -0.07 -4.02
N ILE A 163 -3.72 -0.47 -4.96
CA ILE A 163 -3.62 -1.76 -5.64
C ILE A 163 -3.44 -1.52 -7.14
N TYR A 164 -2.37 -2.07 -7.70
CA TYR A 164 -2.00 -1.95 -9.11
C TYR A 164 -2.24 -3.26 -9.83
N VAL A 165 -2.83 -3.20 -11.02
CA VAL A 165 -2.91 -4.32 -11.96
C VAL A 165 -1.96 -4.00 -13.10
N HIS A 166 -0.87 -4.75 -13.18
CA HIS A 166 0.23 -4.46 -14.09
C HIS A 166 -0.17 -4.74 -15.55
N PRO A 167 0.56 -4.16 -16.53
CA PRO A 167 0.43 -4.58 -17.92
C PRO A 167 0.85 -6.05 -18.07
N GLU A 168 0.28 -6.74 -19.06
CA GLU A 168 0.72 -8.09 -19.39
C GLU A 168 2.16 -8.10 -19.90
N LYS A 169 3.01 -8.93 -19.30
CA LYS A 169 4.40 -9.11 -19.70
C LYS A 169 4.68 -10.60 -19.89
N LYS A 170 4.97 -10.98 -21.14
CA LYS A 170 5.27 -12.38 -21.53
C LYS A 170 4.16 -13.39 -21.15
N GLY A 171 2.89 -13.00 -21.26
CA GLY A 171 1.76 -13.89 -20.96
C GLY A 171 1.27 -13.82 -19.52
N THR A 172 1.86 -12.96 -18.68
CA THR A 172 1.58 -12.92 -17.25
C THR A 172 1.22 -11.50 -16.80
N VAL A 173 0.20 -11.40 -15.96
CA VAL A 173 -0.19 -10.15 -15.27
C VAL A 173 0.13 -10.31 -13.79
N SER A 174 0.78 -9.30 -13.22
CA SER A 174 1.00 -9.22 -11.77
C SER A 174 0.06 -8.20 -11.14
N ILE A 175 -0.22 -8.40 -9.85
CA ILE A 175 -0.93 -7.44 -9.00
C ILE A 175 0.02 -6.97 -7.92
N GLY A 176 0.22 -5.67 -7.83
CA GLY A 176 0.98 -5.03 -6.77
C GLY A 176 0.04 -4.46 -5.71
N ILE A 177 0.37 -4.60 -4.44
CA ILE A 177 -0.33 -3.96 -3.34
C ILE A 177 0.68 -3.12 -2.55
N GLU A 178 0.42 -1.82 -2.50
CA GLU A 178 1.13 -0.87 -1.66
C GLU A 178 0.40 -0.73 -0.32
N PHE A 179 1.18 -0.60 0.74
CA PHE A 179 0.71 -0.43 2.10
C PHE A 179 1.43 0.73 2.76
N TYR A 180 0.68 1.48 3.56
CA TYR A 180 1.26 2.39 4.53
C TYR A 180 1.93 1.60 5.64
N ALA A 181 3.21 1.89 5.87
CA ALA A 181 4.02 1.26 6.90
C ALA A 181 4.54 2.32 7.88
N PRO A 182 4.05 2.36 9.13
CA PRO A 182 4.37 3.45 10.05
C PRO A 182 5.85 3.50 10.48
N TRP A 183 6.61 2.42 10.30
CA TRP A 183 8.04 2.38 10.57
C TRP A 183 8.92 2.90 9.41
N ASP A 184 8.37 3.02 8.21
CA ASP A 184 9.09 3.52 7.03
C ASP A 184 8.21 4.43 6.17
N VAL A 185 7.98 5.63 6.68
CA VAL A 185 7.14 6.65 6.02
C VAL A 185 7.76 7.24 4.75
N GLU A 186 9.03 6.93 4.45
CA GLU A 186 9.71 7.40 3.24
C GLU A 186 9.51 6.44 2.07
N HIS A 187 9.51 5.13 2.33
CA HIS A 187 9.49 4.11 1.28
C HIS A 187 8.27 3.21 1.32
N ASP A 188 7.48 3.25 2.39
CA ASP A 188 6.30 2.41 2.61
C ASP A 188 6.59 0.91 2.33
N LEU A 189 5.56 0.12 2.03
CA LEU A 189 5.68 -1.33 1.85
C LEU A 189 4.94 -1.78 0.59
N GLY A 190 5.56 -2.67 -0.18
CA GLY A 190 5.02 -3.24 -1.40
C GLY A 190 5.02 -4.76 -1.39
N VAL A 191 3.97 -5.37 -1.94
CA VAL A 191 3.88 -6.81 -2.19
C VAL A 191 3.48 -7.06 -3.64
N ARG A 192 4.15 -8.02 -4.29
CA ARG A 192 3.83 -8.44 -5.66
C ARG A 192 3.22 -9.83 -5.69
N ILE A 193 2.14 -9.98 -6.43
CA ILE A 193 1.40 -11.22 -6.63
C ILE A 193 1.43 -11.56 -8.12
N THR A 194 1.78 -12.80 -8.44
CA THR A 194 1.77 -13.31 -9.81
C THR A 194 1.20 -14.72 -9.79
N ASP A 195 0.24 -15.02 -10.67
CA ASP A 195 -0.41 -16.34 -10.76
C ASP A 195 -0.94 -16.86 -9.40
N GLY A 196 -1.47 -15.96 -8.57
CA GLY A 196 -2.04 -16.28 -7.26
C GLY A 196 -1.03 -16.51 -6.13
N ALA A 197 0.27 -16.37 -6.39
CA ALA A 197 1.33 -16.49 -5.39
C ALA A 197 2.00 -15.13 -5.13
N VAL A 198 2.44 -14.90 -3.90
CA VAL A 198 3.34 -13.76 -3.60
C VAL A 198 4.72 -14.08 -4.17
N THR A 199 5.20 -13.22 -5.07
CA THR A 199 6.50 -13.37 -5.73
C THR A 199 7.56 -12.45 -5.16
N ASP A 200 7.16 -11.36 -4.50
CA ASP A 200 8.09 -10.40 -3.89
C ASP A 200 7.41 -9.58 -2.77
N ALA A 201 8.20 -9.11 -1.81
CA ALA A 201 7.78 -8.20 -0.74
C ALA A 201 8.97 -7.33 -0.32
N GLY A 202 8.75 -6.02 -0.23
CA GLY A 202 9.82 -5.04 0.01
C GLY A 202 9.27 -3.63 0.17
N MET A 203 10.05 -2.64 -0.25
CA MET A 203 9.59 -1.24 -0.32
C MET A 203 8.41 -1.08 -1.30
N ALA A 204 7.72 0.07 -1.28
CA ALA A 204 6.53 0.30 -2.10
C ALA A 204 6.74 0.12 -3.60
N ASP A 205 7.96 0.29 -4.11
CA ASP A 205 8.31 0.07 -5.52
C ASP A 205 8.09 -1.39 -5.99
N VAL A 206 8.09 -2.34 -5.07
CA VAL A 206 7.66 -3.73 -5.32
C VAL A 206 6.19 -3.81 -5.72
N ALA A 207 5.34 -2.83 -5.40
CA ALA A 207 3.96 -2.80 -5.88
C ALA A 207 3.84 -2.16 -7.29
N TYR A 208 4.78 -1.33 -7.70
CA TYR A 208 4.62 -0.45 -8.86
C TYR A 208 4.74 -1.18 -10.22
N PRO A 209 4.05 -0.71 -11.26
CA PRO A 209 3.87 -1.42 -12.54
C PRO A 209 5.02 -1.21 -13.58
N TYR A 210 6.29 -1.29 -13.16
CA TYR A 210 7.47 -1.09 -14.01
C TYR A 210 7.99 -2.34 -14.74
#